data_AF-J3AUS0-F1
#
_entry.id   AF-J3AUS0-F1
#
_cell.length_a   1.000
_cell.length_b   1.000
_cell.length_c   1.000
_cell.angle_alpha   90.00
_cell.angle_beta   90.00
_cell.angle_gamma   90.00
#
_symmetry.space_group_name_H-M   'P 1'
#
loop_
_entity.id
_entity.type
_entity.pdbx_description
1 polymer ?
#
loop_
_entity_poly.entity_id
_entity_poly.type
_entity_poly.pdbx_seq_one_letter_code
_entity_poly.pdbx_strand_id
1 'polypeptide(L)'
;AIGGSDNHDAGLPPDVASSIGRPTTVVHADALSTPAILAGLRAGRVFIDLDASGDRLLDLTARSAKDQAVMGGVLRVKAGETVAFTATLVGGDLKGLQIVRDGAVVNTPVGPDGTFRLSVGKTASWVRLNLRDDKGRLMLIGNPIYLRPAG
;
A
#
# COMPACT_ATOMS: atom_id res chain seq x y z
N ALA A 1 4.34 -17.03 -10.02
CA ALA A 1 5.63 -16.66 -10.61
C ALA A 1 6.11 -15.37 -9.92
N ILE A 2 7.33 -15.37 -9.38
CA ILE A 2 8.03 -14.13 -9.03
C ILE A 2 8.88 -13.80 -10.26
N GLY A 3 8.50 -12.78 -11.02
CA GLY A 3 9.28 -12.28 -12.14
C GLY A 3 10.26 -11.23 -11.63
N GLY A 4 11.56 -11.54 -11.64
CA GLY A 4 12.62 -10.54 -11.58
C GLY A 4 12.74 -9.90 -12.97
N SER A 5 12.65 -8.57 -13.03
CA SER A 5 12.92 -7.82 -14.26
C SER A 5 14.44 -7.65 -14.39
N ASP A 6 15.08 -8.43 -15.27
CA ASP A 6 16.45 -8.16 -15.69
C ASP A 6 16.42 -7.03 -16.74
N ASN A 7 17.08 -5.91 -16.45
CA ASN A 7 17.35 -4.86 -17.44
C ASN A 7 18.82 -4.93 -17.86
N HIS A 8 19.10 -5.12 -19.15
CA HIS A 8 20.44 -5.36 -19.70
C HIS A 8 21.19 -4.07 -20.11
N ASP A 9 20.67 -2.88 -19.75
CA ASP A 9 21.34 -1.61 -20.07
C ASP A 9 21.67 -0.81 -18.81
N ALA A 10 22.89 -1.03 -18.29
CA ALA A 10 23.41 -0.41 -17.08
C ALA A 10 23.80 1.08 -17.28
N GLY A 11 23.72 1.60 -18.52
CA GLY A 11 24.15 2.95 -18.86
C GLY A 11 23.02 3.99 -18.92
N LEU A 12 21.76 3.59 -18.73
CA LEU A 12 20.63 4.52 -18.85
C LEU A 12 20.60 5.52 -17.67
N PRO A 13 20.50 6.83 -17.94
CA PRO A 13 20.27 7.83 -16.91
C PRO A 13 19.02 7.52 -16.07
N PRO A 14 19.01 7.81 -14.74
CA PRO A 14 17.92 7.43 -13.82
C PRO A 14 16.53 7.95 -14.20
N ASP A 15 16.47 9.00 -15.02
CA ASP A 15 15.26 9.66 -15.50
C ASP A 15 14.68 9.04 -16.79
N VAL A 16 15.36 8.05 -17.39
CA VAL A 16 14.87 7.33 -18.56
C VAL A 16 14.03 6.12 -18.15
N ALA A 17 12.88 5.92 -18.80
CA ALA A 17 12.09 4.71 -18.65
C ALA A 17 12.94 3.48 -19.04
N SER A 18 13.05 2.49 -18.14
CA SER A 18 13.98 1.33 -18.19
C SER A 18 15.37 1.54 -17.59
N SER A 19 15.67 2.67 -16.95
CA SER A 19 16.81 2.72 -16.03
C SER A 19 16.57 1.79 -14.83
N ILE A 20 17.65 1.20 -14.28
CA ILE A 20 17.55 0.40 -13.05
C ILE A 20 17.21 1.36 -11.90
N GLY A 21 15.91 1.49 -11.60
CA GLY A 21 15.48 2.03 -10.32
C GLY A 21 16.05 1.19 -9.18
N ARG A 22 16.27 1.80 -8.01
CA ARG A 22 16.65 1.07 -6.79
C ARG A 22 15.44 0.93 -5.88
N PRO A 23 14.37 0.20 -6.27
CA PRO A 23 13.19 0.11 -5.43
C PRO A 23 13.60 -0.43 -4.05
N THR A 24 13.15 0.26 -3.01
CA THR A 24 13.42 -0.13 -1.63
C THR A 24 12.15 -0.67 -1.01
N THR A 25 12.22 -1.90 -0.50
CA THR A 25 11.17 -2.42 0.37
C THR A 25 11.35 -1.80 1.75
N VAL A 26 10.42 -0.94 2.13
CA VAL A 26 10.39 -0.35 3.47
C VAL A 26 9.54 -1.25 4.36
N VAL A 27 10.10 -1.62 5.51
CA VAL A 27 9.46 -2.55 6.46
C VAL A 27 9.17 -1.81 7.75
N HIS A 28 7.91 -1.80 8.17
CA HIS A 28 7.57 -1.40 9.53
C HIS A 28 7.87 -2.58 10.48
N ALA A 29 8.77 -2.31 11.43
CA ALA A 29 9.24 -3.25 12.43
C ALA A 29 9.28 -2.57 13.80
N ASP A 30 8.98 -3.33 14.85
CA ASP A 30 8.97 -2.82 16.23
C ASP A 30 10.37 -2.45 16.75
N ALA A 31 11.43 -2.91 16.08
CA ALA A 31 12.82 -2.61 16.40
C ALA A 31 13.72 -2.72 15.16
N LEU A 32 14.86 -2.02 15.19
CA LEU A 32 15.92 -2.10 14.17
C LEU A 32 16.81 -3.34 14.39
N SER A 33 16.18 -4.52 14.45
CA SER A 33 16.87 -5.81 14.59
C SER A 33 16.43 -6.76 13.48
N THR A 34 17.31 -7.68 13.07
CA THR A 34 16.97 -8.67 12.05
C THR A 34 15.69 -9.45 12.38
N PRO A 35 15.46 -9.96 13.61
CA PRO A 35 14.22 -10.64 13.95
C PRO A 35 12.97 -9.77 13.78
N ALA A 36 13.01 -8.52 14.23
CA ALA A 36 11.88 -7.59 14.14
C ALA A 36 11.58 -7.20 12.69
N ILE A 37 12.62 -6.96 11.87
CA ILE A 37 12.47 -6.69 10.43
C ILE A 37 11.84 -7.89 9.73
N LEU A 38 12.32 -9.11 10.02
CA LEU A 38 11.73 -10.32 9.44
C LEU A 38 10.29 -10.55 9.90
N ALA A 39 9.95 -10.18 11.14
CA ALA A 39 8.59 -10.25 11.64
C ALA A 39 7.65 -9.28 10.89
N GLY A 40 8.07 -8.02 10.74
CA GLY A 40 7.32 -7.01 9.96
C GLY A 40 7.11 -7.43 8.50
N LEU A 41 8.17 -7.97 7.87
CA LEU A 41 8.10 -8.51 6.51
C LEU A 41 7.09 -9.66 6.40
N ARG A 42 7.13 -10.64 7.32
CA ARG A 42 6.20 -11.77 7.35
C ARG A 42 4.75 -11.34 7.62
N ALA A 43 4.58 -10.30 8.44
CA ALA A 43 3.27 -9.70 8.71
C ALA A 43 2.75 -8.85 7.54
N GLY A 44 3.54 -8.69 6.47
CA GLY A 44 3.16 -7.88 5.32
C GLY A 44 3.12 -6.38 5.61
N ARG A 45 3.78 -5.92 6.70
CA ARG A 45 3.89 -4.51 7.09
C ARG A 45 4.93 -3.78 6.23
N VAL A 46 4.72 -3.78 4.91
CA VAL A 46 5.69 -3.25 3.95
C VAL A 46 5.05 -2.39 2.87
N PHE A 47 5.85 -1.50 2.30
CA PHE A 47 5.57 -0.86 1.03
C PHE A 47 6.85 -0.80 0.19
N ILE A 48 6.70 -0.56 -1.11
CA ILE A 48 7.81 -0.37 -2.04
C ILE A 48 7.93 1.13 -2.32
N ASP A 49 9.08 1.72 -2.05
CA ASP A 49 9.47 3.06 -2.53
C ASP A 49 10.29 2.91 -3.81
N LEU A 50 9.74 3.37 -4.93
CA LEU A 50 10.38 3.24 -6.23
C LEU A 50 11.55 4.22 -6.41
N ASP A 51 11.60 5.29 -5.61
CA ASP A 51 12.65 6.32 -5.70
C ASP A 51 13.79 6.10 -4.71
N ALA A 52 13.67 5.14 -3.78
CA ALA A 52 14.65 4.93 -2.69
C ALA A 52 14.92 6.20 -1.85
N SER A 53 13.91 7.04 -1.68
CA SER A 53 14.05 8.39 -1.12
C SER A 53 14.49 8.40 0.35
N GLY A 54 14.09 7.40 1.12
CA GLY A 54 14.42 7.26 2.54
C GLY A 54 13.66 8.19 3.48
N ASP A 55 12.82 9.10 2.96
CA ASP A 55 12.06 10.09 3.72
C ASP A 55 10.53 9.89 3.63
N ARG A 56 10.08 8.84 2.94
CA ARG A 56 8.66 8.54 2.73
C ARG A 56 8.14 7.47 3.68
N LEU A 57 6.87 7.59 4.01
CA LEU A 57 6.11 6.58 4.73
C LEU A 57 4.73 6.42 4.10
N LEU A 58 4.32 5.18 3.87
CA LEU A 58 2.95 4.82 3.51
C LEU A 58 2.46 3.71 4.42
N ASP A 59 1.30 3.92 5.06
CA ASP A 59 0.59 2.90 5.80
C ASP A 59 -0.93 3.04 5.59
N LEU A 60 -1.66 1.98 5.92
CA LEU A 60 -3.10 1.89 5.81
C LEU A 60 -3.66 1.24 7.06
N THR A 61 -4.70 1.84 7.63
CA THR A 61 -5.54 1.23 8.66
C THR A 61 -6.96 1.10 8.14
N ALA A 62 -7.62 -0.01 8.46
CA ALA A 62 -9.03 -0.27 8.20
C ALA A 62 -9.76 -0.52 9.52
N ARG A 63 -10.93 0.08 9.69
CA ARG A 63 -11.74 -0.04 10.90
C ARG A 63 -13.21 -0.28 10.54
N SER A 64 -13.77 -1.33 11.14
CA SER A 64 -15.21 -1.60 11.19
C SER A 64 -15.77 -1.15 12.55
N ALA A 65 -17.06 -1.37 12.80
CA ALA A 65 -17.63 -1.10 14.12
C ALA A 65 -17.04 -2.00 15.24
N LYS A 66 -16.46 -3.15 14.89
CA LYS A 66 -16.07 -4.20 15.85
C LYS A 66 -14.59 -4.54 15.87
N ASP A 67 -13.88 -4.24 14.78
CA ASP A 67 -12.53 -4.75 14.56
C ASP A 67 -11.71 -3.75 13.73
N GLN A 68 -10.40 -3.93 13.74
CA GLN A 68 -9.47 -3.17 12.93
C GLN A 68 -8.35 -4.03 12.38
N ALA A 69 -7.86 -3.66 11.21
CA ALA A 69 -6.66 -4.24 10.62
C ALA A 69 -5.76 -3.11 10.12
N VAL A 70 -4.46 -3.37 10.11
CA VAL A 70 -3.47 -2.51 9.48
C VAL A 70 -2.94 -3.19 8.23
N MET A 71 -2.24 -2.45 7.36
CA MET A 71 -1.63 -2.95 6.13
C MET A 71 -0.91 -4.30 6.37
N GLY A 72 -1.13 -5.28 5.50
CA GLY A 72 -0.68 -6.68 5.68
C GLY A 72 -1.67 -7.59 6.43
N GLY A 73 -2.61 -6.99 7.18
CA GLY A 73 -3.58 -7.70 8.01
C GLY A 73 -4.88 -8.08 7.31
N VAL A 74 -5.75 -8.75 8.08
CA VAL A 74 -7.06 -9.21 7.64
C VAL A 74 -8.14 -8.58 8.54
N LEU A 75 -9.09 -7.86 7.94
CA LEU A 75 -10.29 -7.38 8.62
C LEU A 75 -11.46 -8.33 8.33
N ARG A 76 -12.08 -8.86 9.39
CA ARG A 76 -13.35 -9.60 9.28
C ARG A 76 -14.51 -8.63 9.50
N VAL A 77 -15.41 -8.56 8.53
CA VAL A 77 -16.46 -7.54 8.51
C VAL A 77 -17.66 -8.05 7.73
N LYS A 78 -18.88 -7.67 8.11
CA LYS A 78 -20.08 -8.21 7.46
C LYS A 78 -20.21 -7.70 6.03
N ALA A 79 -20.74 -8.55 5.14
CA ALA A 79 -21.08 -8.10 3.80
C ALA A 79 -22.10 -6.95 3.85
N GLY A 80 -21.90 -5.93 3.02
CA GLY A 80 -22.71 -4.71 3.00
C GLY A 80 -22.31 -3.66 4.04
N GLU A 81 -21.47 -3.98 5.03
CA GLU A 81 -20.95 -2.99 5.98
C GLU A 81 -19.94 -2.07 5.30
N THR A 82 -19.92 -0.80 5.72
CA THR A 82 -18.94 0.20 5.27
C THR A 82 -17.75 0.21 6.22
N VAL A 83 -16.55 0.01 5.68
CA VAL A 83 -15.27 0.09 6.40
C VAL A 83 -14.68 1.48 6.19
N ALA A 84 -14.23 2.10 7.28
CA ALA A 84 -13.42 3.31 7.23
C ALA A 84 -11.95 2.94 7.09
N PHE A 85 -11.27 3.57 6.15
CA PHE A 85 -9.83 3.44 5.93
C PHE A 85 -9.16 4.77 6.23
N THR A 86 -7.93 4.72 6.73
CA THR A 86 -7.08 5.88 6.97
C THR A 86 -5.71 5.61 6.37
N ALA A 87 -5.32 6.42 5.40
CA ALA A 87 -3.97 6.45 4.85
C ALA A 87 -3.07 7.29 5.77
N THR A 88 -1.92 6.77 6.16
CA THR A 88 -0.85 7.56 6.78
C THR A 88 0.23 7.77 5.73
N LEU A 89 0.51 9.02 5.40
CA LEU A 89 1.45 9.40 4.36
C LEU A 89 2.44 10.46 4.87
N VAL A 90 3.73 10.23 4.64
CA VAL A 90 4.81 11.22 4.82
C VAL A 90 5.61 11.29 3.52
N GLY A 91 6.04 12.50 3.13
CA GLY A 91 6.86 12.70 1.93
C GLY A 91 6.08 12.57 0.61
N GLY A 92 4.81 12.98 0.58
CA GLY A 92 3.96 12.93 -0.63
C GLY A 92 2.66 13.73 -0.50
N ASP A 93 1.86 13.78 -1.57
CA ASP A 93 0.55 14.44 -1.61
C ASP A 93 -0.59 13.40 -1.62
N LEU A 94 -1.55 13.53 -0.69
CA LEU A 94 -2.74 12.67 -0.63
C LEU A 94 -3.56 12.69 -1.93
N LYS A 95 -3.51 13.76 -2.73
CA LYS A 95 -4.15 13.82 -4.06
C LYS A 95 -3.61 12.77 -5.03
N GLY A 96 -2.38 12.35 -4.83
CA GLY A 96 -1.73 11.29 -5.61
C GLY A 96 -2.11 9.88 -5.17
N LEU A 97 -2.88 9.71 -4.10
CA LEU A 97 -3.29 8.38 -3.63
C LEU A 97 -4.28 7.74 -4.61
N GLN A 98 -3.93 6.53 -5.06
CA GLN A 98 -4.83 5.65 -5.77
C GLN A 98 -5.23 4.49 -4.86
N ILE A 99 -6.52 4.36 -4.62
CA ILE A 99 -7.09 3.22 -3.93
C ILE A 99 -7.25 2.10 -4.96
N VAL A 100 -6.64 0.95 -4.68
CA VAL A 100 -6.72 -0.24 -5.55
C VAL A 100 -7.46 -1.33 -4.80
N ARG A 101 -8.53 -1.85 -5.39
CA ARG A 101 -9.32 -2.98 -4.89
C ARG A 101 -9.28 -4.11 -5.91
N ASP A 102 -8.83 -5.28 -5.49
CA ASP A 102 -8.80 -6.49 -6.33
C ASP A 102 -8.13 -6.28 -7.71
N GLY A 103 -7.12 -5.41 -7.75
CA GLY A 103 -6.34 -5.07 -8.96
C GLY A 103 -6.87 -3.88 -9.75
N ALA A 104 -8.09 -3.41 -9.46
CA ALA A 104 -8.70 -2.26 -10.13
C ALA A 104 -8.56 -0.99 -9.29
N VAL A 105 -8.29 0.14 -9.94
CA VAL A 105 -8.36 1.45 -9.29
C VAL A 105 -9.83 1.78 -9.02
N VAL A 106 -10.16 2.16 -7.78
CA VAL A 106 -11.51 2.60 -7.41
C VAL A 106 -11.52 4.11 -7.21
N ASN A 107 -12.50 4.78 -7.81
CA ASN A 107 -12.66 6.22 -7.67
C ASN A 107 -13.46 6.52 -6.40
N THR A 108 -12.76 6.62 -5.26
CA THR A 108 -13.34 6.99 -3.97
C THR A 108 -12.64 8.24 -3.45
N PRO A 109 -13.38 9.29 -3.06
CA PRO A 109 -12.77 10.49 -2.50
C PRO A 109 -11.96 10.17 -1.24
N VAL A 110 -10.75 10.72 -1.18
CA VAL A 110 -9.89 10.70 0.01
C VAL A 110 -10.02 12.06 0.70
N GLY A 111 -10.34 12.04 1.99
CA GLY A 111 -10.41 13.23 2.83
C GLY A 111 -9.03 13.88 3.04
N PRO A 112 -9.00 15.11 3.54
CA PRO A 112 -7.75 15.84 3.80
C PRO A 112 -6.88 15.17 4.89
N ASP A 113 -7.47 14.29 5.69
CA ASP A 113 -6.83 13.47 6.72
C ASP A 113 -6.46 12.06 6.23
N GLY A 114 -6.55 11.80 4.91
CA GLY A 114 -6.27 10.50 4.32
C GLY A 114 -7.39 9.48 4.51
N THR A 115 -8.57 9.90 5.00
CA THR A 115 -9.68 8.97 5.25
C THR A 115 -10.52 8.71 4.01
N PHE A 116 -10.98 7.48 3.85
CA PHE A 116 -11.95 7.10 2.82
C PHE A 116 -12.80 5.92 3.29
N ARG A 117 -13.91 5.64 2.61
CA ARG A 117 -14.84 4.57 3.00
C ARG A 117 -15.15 3.68 1.82
N LEU A 118 -15.20 2.37 2.07
CA LEU A 118 -15.58 1.37 1.06
C LEU A 118 -16.59 0.39 1.65
N SER A 119 -17.59 0.01 0.86
CA SER A 119 -18.53 -1.06 1.22
C SER A 119 -17.92 -2.43 0.94
N VAL A 120 -18.13 -3.36 1.88
CA VAL A 120 -17.65 -4.73 1.80
C VAL A 120 -18.60 -5.55 0.94
N GLY A 121 -18.04 -6.33 0.02
CA GLY A 121 -18.81 -7.23 -0.85
C GLY A 121 -19.19 -8.54 -0.16
N LYS A 122 -19.81 -9.45 -0.91
CA LYS A 122 -20.12 -10.81 -0.42
C LYS A 122 -18.93 -11.77 -0.50
N THR A 123 -17.91 -11.43 -1.28
CA THR A 123 -16.70 -12.24 -1.46
C THR A 123 -15.49 -11.59 -0.78
N ALA A 124 -14.49 -12.40 -0.45
CA ALA A 124 -13.21 -11.88 0.00
C ALA A 124 -12.63 -10.93 -1.04
N SER A 125 -12.02 -9.85 -0.57
CA SER A 125 -11.37 -8.84 -1.41
C SER A 125 -10.14 -8.30 -0.70
N TRP A 126 -9.35 -7.48 -1.38
CA TRP A 126 -8.27 -6.75 -0.76
C TRP A 126 -8.22 -5.30 -1.25
N VAL A 127 -7.71 -4.42 -0.41
CA VAL A 127 -7.55 -2.99 -0.69
C VAL A 127 -6.12 -2.59 -0.37
N ARG A 128 -5.45 -1.90 -1.28
CA ARG A 128 -4.14 -1.28 -1.05
C ARG A 128 -4.12 0.14 -1.59
N LEU A 129 -3.03 0.84 -1.30
CA LEU A 129 -2.77 2.17 -1.82
C LEU A 129 -1.56 2.15 -2.76
N ASN A 130 -1.64 2.93 -3.82
CA ASN A 130 -0.49 3.42 -4.56
C ASN A 130 -0.38 4.94 -4.35
N LEU A 131 0.83 5.48 -4.43
CA LEU A 131 1.04 6.93 -4.54
C LEU A 131 1.60 7.26 -5.91
N ARG A 132 1.05 8.28 -6.57
CA ARG A 132 1.60 8.85 -7.80
C ARG A 132 1.96 10.32 -7.64
N ASP A 133 2.93 10.78 -8.41
CA ASP A 133 3.21 12.22 -8.52
C ASP A 133 2.18 12.94 -9.42
N ASP A 134 2.34 14.26 -9.54
CA ASP A 134 1.52 15.14 -10.36
C ASP A 134 1.53 14.81 -11.86
N LYS A 135 2.61 14.14 -12.32
CA LYS A 135 2.75 13.63 -13.69
C LYS A 135 2.22 12.21 -13.85
N GLY A 136 1.67 11.62 -12.79
CA GLY A 136 1.09 10.29 -12.80
C GLY A 136 2.13 9.16 -12.71
N ARG A 137 3.40 9.44 -12.41
CA ARG A 137 4.42 8.42 -12.20
C ARG A 137 4.18 7.73 -10.86
N LEU A 138 4.34 6.42 -10.82
CA LEU A 138 4.18 5.63 -9.60
C LEU A 138 5.38 5.86 -8.68
N MET A 139 5.11 6.20 -7.42
CA MET A 139 6.12 6.48 -6.40
C MET A 139 6.15 5.39 -5.34
N LEU A 140 4.98 5.10 -4.75
CA LEU A 140 4.86 4.12 -3.66
C LEU A 140 3.82 3.05 -4.00
N ILE A 141 4.08 1.82 -3.54
CA ILE A 141 3.13 0.71 -3.60
C ILE A 141 3.00 0.09 -2.21
N GLY A 142 1.85 0.28 -1.57
CA GLY A 142 1.54 -0.33 -0.28
C GLY A 142 1.14 -1.80 -0.42
N ASN A 143 1.35 -2.58 0.64
CA ASN A 143 0.72 -3.88 0.76
C ASN A 143 -0.79 -3.76 1.01
N PRO A 144 -1.57 -4.82 0.75
CA PRO A 144 -3.00 -4.80 0.96
C PRO A 144 -3.40 -4.99 2.43
N ILE A 145 -4.59 -4.49 2.77
CA ILE A 145 -5.45 -5.07 3.80
C ILE A 145 -6.42 -6.03 3.13
N TYR A 146 -6.57 -7.23 3.67
CA TYR A 146 -7.53 -8.22 3.19
C TYR A 146 -8.87 -8.05 3.92
N LEU A 147 -9.96 -7.97 3.17
CA LEU A 147 -11.32 -7.94 3.69
C LEU A 147 -11.94 -9.33 3.55
N ARG A 148 -12.29 -9.95 4.67
CA ARG A 148 -13.06 -11.21 4.67
C ARG A 148 -14.48 -10.96 5.16
N PRO A 149 -15.49 -11.18 4.31
CA PRO A 149 -16.87 -11.21 4.75
C PRO A 149 -17.05 -12.18 5.92
N ALA A 150 -17.55 -11.68 7.04
CA ALA A 150 -18.07 -12.53 8.11
C ALA A 150 -19.37 -13.17 7.61
N GLY A 151 -19.49 -14.49 7.82
CA GLY A 151 -20.72 -15.25 7.54
C GLY A 151 -21.90 -14.81 8.39
#